data_AF-A0A8J4SND8-F1
#
_entry.id   AF-A0A8J4SND8-F1
#
_cell.length_a   1.000
_cell.length_b   1.000
_cell.length_c   1.000
_cell.angle_alpha   90.00
_cell.angle_beta   90.00
_cell.angle_gamma   90.00
#
_symmetry.space_group_name_H-M   'P 1'
#
loop_
_entity.id
_entity.type
_entity.pdbx_description
1 polymer ?
#
loop_
_entity_poly.entity_id
_entity_poly.type
_entity_poly.pdbx_seq_one_letter_code
_entity_poly.pdbx_strand_id
1 'polypeptide(L)'
;KHAAFVVSPKGFFNKYGDLYIELLVDNLSVFKTKPCSKTWNPTWNETTSVVVSPSSKIRIRVFNHFKYRPDVLIALGTIDLVSLLQEYSGIREFHIVMLTSLVSECELKVPLFRGSEHRGSVLLIFDKLDIRSRNPNNRVQYLVHLWFNGEHFKL
;
A
#
# COMPACT_ATOMS: atom_id res chain seq x y z
N LYS A 1 -22.64 -28.04 -0.65
CA LYS A 1 -22.49 -27.66 0.77
C LYS A 1 -21.25 -26.78 0.90
N HIS A 2 -21.39 -25.45 0.79
CA HIS A 2 -20.26 -24.52 0.88
C HIS A 2 -20.19 -23.98 2.30
N ALA A 3 -19.14 -24.36 3.04
CA ALA A 3 -18.88 -23.81 4.36
C ALA A 3 -18.28 -22.41 4.19
N ALA A 4 -19.08 -21.38 4.40
CA ALA A 4 -18.56 -20.06 4.73
C ALA A 4 -17.90 -20.16 6.11
N PHE A 5 -16.60 -19.90 6.18
CA PHE A 5 -15.90 -19.78 7.46
C PHE A 5 -16.30 -18.43 8.07
N VAL A 6 -17.45 -18.41 8.74
CA VAL A 6 -17.84 -17.31 9.63
C VAL A 6 -16.91 -17.40 10.84
N VAL A 7 -15.86 -16.57 10.83
CA VAL A 7 -15.06 -16.35 12.04
C VAL A 7 -15.94 -15.57 13.01
N SER A 8 -16.52 -16.29 13.98
CA SER A 8 -17.25 -15.72 15.12
C SER A 8 -16.37 -14.73 15.89
N PRO A 9 -16.86 -13.52 16.24
CA PRO A 9 -16.08 -12.47 16.89
C PRO A 9 -15.98 -12.61 18.42
N LYS A 10 -16.10 -13.82 18.96
CA LYS A 10 -16.11 -14.05 20.42
C LYS A 10 -15.22 -15.23 20.82
N GLY A 11 -13.93 -14.96 21.00
CA GLY A 11 -13.02 -15.92 21.64
C GLY A 11 -11.55 -15.57 21.47
N PHE A 12 -10.92 -15.16 22.57
CA PHE A 12 -9.48 -14.91 22.76
C PHE A 12 -8.94 -13.63 22.12
N PHE A 13 -9.36 -12.49 22.68
CA PHE A 13 -8.71 -11.20 22.48
C PHE A 13 -7.25 -11.30 22.95
N ASN A 14 -6.29 -11.32 22.03
CA ASN A 14 -5.02 -10.69 22.34
C ASN A 14 -5.36 -9.20 22.52
N LYS A 15 -5.11 -8.65 23.72
CA LYS A 15 -5.46 -7.26 24.07
C LYS A 15 -4.85 -6.27 23.05
N TYR A 16 -3.80 -6.69 22.36
CA TYR A 16 -3.09 -5.95 21.36
C TYR A 16 -2.72 -6.84 20.15
N GLY A 17 -2.53 -6.25 18.97
CA GLY A 17 -2.02 -6.95 17.78
C GLY A 17 -0.54 -6.62 17.53
N ASP A 18 0.13 -7.48 16.76
CA ASP A 18 1.48 -7.25 16.27
C ASP A 18 1.40 -6.96 14.76
N LEU A 19 1.24 -5.69 14.38
CA LEU A 19 0.86 -5.32 13.03
C LEU A 19 2.06 -5.05 12.12
N TYR A 20 2.05 -5.57 10.90
CA TYR A 20 3.02 -5.21 9.87
C TYR A 20 2.35 -4.93 8.52
N ILE A 21 3.05 -4.18 7.68
CA ILE A 21 2.66 -3.92 6.29
C ILE A 21 3.43 -4.85 5.37
N GLU A 22 2.75 -5.37 4.37
CA GLU A 22 3.33 -5.98 3.18
C GLU A 22 2.91 -5.18 1.94
N LEU A 23 3.90 -4.74 1.19
CA LEU A 23 3.75 -4.03 -0.07
C LEU A 23 3.88 -5.00 -1.23
N LEU A 24 2.92 -4.93 -2.15
CA LEU A 24 2.94 -5.68 -3.39
C LEU A 24 2.92 -4.75 -4.59
N VAL A 25 3.75 -5.05 -5.57
CA VAL A 25 3.71 -4.46 -6.91
C VAL A 25 3.40 -5.59 -7.89
N ASP A 26 2.30 -5.47 -8.64
CA ASP A 26 1.89 -6.47 -9.64
C ASP A 26 1.75 -7.89 -9.06
N ASN A 27 1.25 -7.98 -7.82
CA ASN A 27 1.09 -9.19 -7.00
C ASN A 27 2.40 -9.81 -6.47
N LEU A 28 3.55 -9.17 -6.68
CA LEU A 28 4.82 -9.60 -6.11
C LEU A 28 5.07 -8.85 -4.81
N SER A 29 5.34 -9.59 -3.72
CA SER A 29 5.75 -9.00 -2.45
C SER A 29 7.14 -8.40 -2.59
N VAL A 30 7.25 -7.09 -2.51
CA VAL A 30 8.50 -6.35 -2.71
C VAL A 30 9.08 -5.79 -1.41
N PHE A 31 8.24 -5.57 -0.40
CA PHE A 31 8.67 -5.03 0.89
C PHE A 31 7.74 -5.47 2.03
N LYS A 32 8.31 -5.66 3.21
CA LYS A 32 7.59 -5.91 4.47
C LYS A 32 8.22 -5.09 5.57
N THR A 33 7.39 -4.42 6.36
CA THR A 33 7.87 -3.75 7.58
C THR A 33 8.14 -4.76 8.68
N LYS A 34 8.87 -4.34 9.71
CA LYS A 34 8.88 -5.06 10.97
C LYS A 34 7.50 -4.99 11.64
N PRO A 35 7.08 -6.00 12.41
CA PRO A 35 5.87 -5.92 13.21
C PRO A 35 5.98 -4.85 14.29
N CYS A 36 5.04 -3.90 14.28
CA CYS A 36 4.81 -2.97 15.38
C CYS A 36 4.03 -3.73 16.46
N SER A 37 4.72 -4.10 17.53
CA SER A 37 4.18 -5.02 18.54
C SER A 37 3.20 -4.32 19.49
N LYS A 38 2.23 -5.08 19.98
CA LYS A 38 1.27 -4.68 21.01
C LYS A 38 0.53 -3.36 20.70
N THR A 39 0.14 -3.13 19.45
CA THR A 39 -0.66 -1.96 19.09
C THR A 39 -1.62 -2.24 17.93
N TRP A 40 -2.78 -1.61 17.98
CA TRP A 40 -3.73 -1.55 16.87
C TRP A 40 -3.67 -0.20 16.13
N ASN A 41 -2.84 0.73 16.62
CA ASN A 41 -2.52 2.03 16.03
C ASN A 41 -1.01 2.07 15.75
N PRO A 42 -0.52 1.31 14.76
CA PRO A 42 0.91 1.17 14.51
C PRO A 42 1.48 2.40 13.82
N THR A 43 2.64 2.85 14.29
CA THR A 43 3.48 3.82 13.61
C THR A 43 4.77 3.10 13.23
N TRP A 44 4.86 2.65 11.97
CA TRP A 44 6.01 1.85 11.52
C TRP A 44 7.27 2.71 11.31
N ASN A 45 7.12 3.94 10.80
CA ASN A 45 8.23 4.83 10.47
C ASN A 45 9.28 4.17 9.55
N GLU A 46 8.82 3.36 8.60
CA GLU A 46 9.69 2.68 7.63
C GLU A 46 9.52 3.26 6.22
N THR A 47 10.58 3.22 5.42
CA THR A 47 10.60 3.65 4.02
C THR A 47 11.14 2.56 3.10
N THR A 48 10.72 2.59 1.84
CA THR A 48 11.29 1.74 0.78
C THR A 48 11.20 2.44 -0.57
N SER A 49 12.00 1.98 -1.54
CA SER A 49 11.91 2.43 -2.93
C SER A 49 11.62 1.25 -3.84
N VAL A 50 10.62 1.39 -4.71
CA VAL A 50 10.23 0.34 -5.65
C VAL A 50 10.18 0.88 -7.06
N VAL A 51 10.59 0.05 -8.02
CA VAL A 51 10.46 0.39 -9.44
C VAL A 51 9.11 -0.10 -9.95
N VAL A 52 8.31 0.80 -10.52
CA VAL A 52 6.98 0.51 -11.04
C VAL A 52 6.85 0.97 -12.49
N SER A 53 5.87 0.43 -13.21
CA SER A 53 5.45 0.92 -14.52
C SER A 53 4.18 1.77 -14.40
N PRO A 54 3.82 2.59 -15.39
CA PRO A 54 2.57 3.34 -15.35
C PRO A 54 1.34 2.44 -15.14
N SER A 55 1.39 1.22 -15.67
CA SER A 55 0.34 0.20 -15.55
C SER A 55 0.38 -0.63 -14.27
N SER A 56 1.38 -0.41 -13.39
CA SER A 56 1.56 -1.26 -12.21
C SER A 56 0.49 -1.02 -11.16
N LYS A 57 0.05 -2.10 -10.51
CA LYS A 57 -0.90 -2.08 -9.41
C LYS A 57 -0.18 -2.25 -8.09
N ILE A 58 -0.27 -1.24 -7.23
CA ILE A 58 0.32 -1.27 -5.89
C ILE A 58 -0.75 -1.73 -4.90
N ARG A 59 -0.44 -2.70 -4.06
CA ARG A 59 -1.31 -3.14 -2.96
C ARG A 59 -0.57 -3.10 -1.64
N ILE A 60 -1.28 -2.68 -0.61
CA ILE A 60 -0.79 -2.54 0.75
C ILE A 60 -1.65 -3.44 1.62
N ARG A 61 -1.04 -4.47 2.19
CA ARG A 61 -1.71 -5.41 3.09
C ARG A 61 -1.22 -5.18 4.51
N VAL A 62 -2.15 -5.04 5.44
CA VAL A 62 -1.84 -5.00 6.87
C VAL A 62 -2.19 -6.34 7.48
N PHE A 63 -1.21 -6.97 8.12
CA PHE A 63 -1.38 -8.25 8.78
C PHE A 63 -1.18 -8.12 10.28
N ASN A 64 -1.86 -8.98 11.04
CA ASN A 64 -1.55 -9.25 12.43
C ASN A 64 -0.71 -10.52 12.51
N HIS A 65 0.52 -10.37 13.00
CA HIS A 65 1.47 -11.45 13.14
C HIS A 65 1.14 -12.35 14.32
N PHE A 66 1.27 -13.67 14.12
CA PHE A 66 1.15 -14.65 15.20
C PHE A 66 2.35 -15.60 15.22
N LYS A 67 2.93 -15.82 16.40
CA LYS A 67 4.10 -16.71 16.57
C LYS A 67 3.82 -18.17 16.22
N TYR A 68 2.59 -18.64 16.45
CA TYR A 68 2.23 -20.06 16.37
C TYR A 68 1.04 -20.34 15.44
N ARG A 69 0.57 -19.33 14.71
CA ARG A 69 -0.57 -19.43 13.80
C ARG A 69 -0.27 -18.63 12.54
N PRO A 70 -0.95 -18.92 11.42
CA PRO A 70 -0.87 -18.06 10.25
C PRO A 70 -1.27 -16.63 10.58
N ASP A 71 -0.55 -15.68 9.99
CA ASP A 71 -0.86 -14.27 10.10
C ASP A 71 -2.24 -13.97 9.50
N VAL A 72 -2.96 -13.04 10.10
CA VAL A 72 -4.33 -12.70 9.69
C VAL A 72 -4.32 -11.36 8.96
N LEU A 73 -4.88 -11.32 7.75
CA LEU A 73 -5.09 -10.07 7.03
C LEU A 73 -6.12 -9.20 7.77
N ILE A 74 -5.70 -8.02 8.17
CA ILE A 74 -6.51 -7.04 8.89
C ILE A 74 -7.12 -6.04 7.93
N ALA A 75 -6.34 -5.52 6.99
CA ALA A 75 -6.82 -4.53 6.03
C ALA A 75 -6.03 -4.54 4.72
N LEU A 76 -6.64 -4.01 3.66
CA LEU A 76 -6.08 -3.91 2.32
C LEU A 76 -6.33 -2.51 1.75
N GLY A 77 -5.30 -1.91 1.16
CA GLY A 77 -5.38 -0.74 0.30
C GLY A 77 -4.84 -1.08 -1.08
N THR A 78 -5.41 -0.46 -2.12
CA THR A 78 -4.96 -0.65 -3.51
C THR A 78 -4.84 0.70 -4.17
N ILE A 79 -3.80 0.87 -4.97
CA ILE A 79 -3.54 2.06 -5.77
C ILE A 79 -3.41 1.60 -7.21
N ASP A 80 -4.20 2.21 -8.07
CA ASP A 80 -4.02 2.14 -9.51
C ASP A 80 -3.30 3.40 -9.97
N LEU A 81 -2.02 3.25 -10.32
CA LEU A 81 -1.19 4.38 -10.74
C LEU A 81 -1.76 5.06 -11.99
N VAL A 82 -2.39 4.32 -12.90
CA VAL A 82 -2.99 4.90 -14.11
C VAL A 82 -4.12 5.85 -13.71
N SER A 83 -4.99 5.40 -12.80
CA SER A 83 -6.14 6.19 -12.35
C SER A 83 -5.69 7.45 -11.61
N LEU A 84 -4.68 7.32 -10.74
CA LEU A 84 -4.13 8.44 -9.99
C LEU A 84 -3.48 9.48 -10.91
N LEU A 85 -2.73 9.04 -11.92
CA LEU A 85 -2.12 9.93 -12.91
C LEU A 85 -3.17 10.64 -13.80
N GLN A 86 -4.28 9.97 -14.08
CA GLN A 86 -5.41 10.55 -14.84
C GLN A 86 -6.17 11.62 -14.06
N GLU A 87 -6.46 11.37 -12.79
CA GLU A 87 -7.21 12.29 -11.93
C GLU A 87 -6.44 13.60 -11.70
N TYR A 88 -5.11 13.52 -11.54
CA TYR A 88 -4.28 14.68 -11.23
C TYR A 88 -4.05 15.65 -12.40
N SER A 89 -4.26 15.21 -13.64
CA SER A 89 -3.87 15.99 -14.84
C SER A 89 -5.03 16.55 -15.64
N GLY A 90 -6.28 16.11 -15.42
CA GLY A 90 -7.47 16.66 -16.08
C GLY A 90 -7.50 16.59 -17.62
N ILE A 91 -6.48 16.00 -18.27
CA ILE A 91 -6.22 16.08 -19.71
C ILE A 91 -6.15 14.66 -20.28
N ARG A 92 -6.86 14.44 -21.40
CA ARG A 92 -7.11 13.10 -21.99
C ARG A 92 -6.00 12.59 -22.93
N GLU A 93 -4.99 13.39 -23.25
CA GLU A 93 -3.88 13.00 -24.12
C GLU A 93 -2.54 13.30 -23.44
N PHE A 94 -1.79 12.23 -23.16
CA PHE A 94 -0.62 12.27 -22.28
C PHE A 94 0.70 12.44 -23.03
N HIS A 95 1.50 13.42 -22.61
CA HIS A 95 2.96 13.30 -22.67
C HIS A 95 3.44 12.85 -21.28
N ILE A 96 4.03 11.65 -21.22
CA ILE A 96 4.47 10.94 -19.99
C ILE A 96 5.44 11.79 -19.12
N VAL A 97 6.12 12.77 -19.71
CA VAL A 97 7.13 13.62 -19.06
C VAL A 97 6.52 14.72 -18.17
N MET A 98 5.29 15.19 -18.43
CA MET A 98 4.65 16.24 -17.61
C MET A 98 4.12 15.69 -16.27
N LEU A 99 3.70 14.43 -16.26
CA LEU A 99 3.16 13.76 -15.08
C LEU A 99 4.18 13.60 -13.94
N THR A 100 5.46 13.42 -14.29
CA THR A 100 6.53 13.16 -13.31
C THR A 100 6.89 14.37 -12.45
N SER A 101 6.75 15.58 -12.98
CA SER A 101 7.00 16.82 -12.23
C SER A 101 5.85 17.21 -11.30
N LEU A 102 4.62 16.75 -11.58
CA LEU A 102 3.45 17.03 -10.73
C LEU A 102 3.33 16.08 -9.54
N VAL A 103 3.87 14.86 -9.66
CA VAL A 103 3.75 13.81 -8.64
C VAL A 103 5.01 13.71 -7.76
N SER A 104 6.09 14.43 -8.07
CA SER A 104 7.18 14.61 -7.11
C SER A 104 6.63 15.38 -5.92
N GLU A 105 6.56 14.74 -4.76
CA GLU A 105 6.06 15.27 -3.47
C GLU A 105 4.54 15.13 -3.24
N CYS A 106 3.83 14.28 -4.00
CA CYS A 106 2.43 13.98 -3.68
C CYS A 106 2.31 13.07 -2.45
N GLU A 107 1.59 13.55 -1.43
CA GLU A 107 1.12 12.75 -0.32
C GLU A 107 -0.24 12.12 -0.65
N LEU A 108 -0.27 10.80 -0.82
CA LEU A 108 -1.48 10.03 -1.04
C LEU A 108 -1.90 9.31 0.25
N LYS A 109 -3.05 9.67 0.78
CA LYS A 109 -3.68 8.93 1.88
C LYS A 109 -4.47 7.75 1.32
N VAL A 110 -3.91 6.55 1.43
CA VAL A 110 -4.55 5.33 0.93
C VAL A 110 -5.47 4.74 2.00
N PRO A 111 -6.79 4.69 1.75
CA PRO A 111 -7.71 4.06 2.69
C PRO A 111 -7.51 2.55 2.71
N LEU A 112 -7.64 1.97 3.90
CA LEU A 112 -7.46 0.56 4.17
C LEU A 112 -8.79 -0.05 4.62
N PHE A 113 -9.17 -1.14 3.97
CA PHE A 113 -10.46 -1.78 4.17
C PHE A 113 -10.34 -3.24 4.59
N ARG A 114 -11.30 -3.70 5.39
CA ARG A 114 -11.58 -5.12 5.64
C ARG A 114 -12.96 -5.45 5.08
N GLY A 115 -13.01 -6.03 3.89
CA GLY A 115 -14.27 -6.11 3.16
C GLY A 115 -14.76 -4.70 2.81
N SER A 116 -15.97 -4.33 3.24
CA SER A 116 -16.53 -2.99 3.06
C SER A 116 -16.22 -2.02 4.21
N GLU A 117 -15.57 -2.48 5.28
CA GLU A 117 -15.34 -1.67 6.48
C GLU A 117 -14.01 -0.91 6.40
N HIS A 118 -14.07 0.42 6.56
CA HIS A 118 -12.87 1.26 6.64
C HIS A 118 -12.16 1.05 7.98
N ARG A 119 -10.91 0.57 7.93
CA ARG A 119 -10.09 0.24 9.11
C ARG A 119 -9.03 1.30 9.43
N GLY A 120 -8.75 2.21 8.51
CA GLY A 120 -7.73 3.24 8.69
C GLY A 120 -7.15 3.70 7.36
N SER A 121 -6.03 4.40 7.41
CA SER A 121 -5.32 4.79 6.21
C SER A 121 -3.82 4.67 6.41
N VAL A 122 -3.09 4.53 5.30
CA VAL A 122 -1.65 4.68 5.26
C VAL A 122 -1.34 5.90 4.41
N LEU A 123 -0.54 6.81 4.95
CA LEU A 123 0.01 7.90 4.16
C LEU A 123 1.15 7.34 3.31
N LEU A 124 1.14 7.62 2.01
CA LEU A 124 2.23 7.32 1.10
C LEU A 124 2.73 8.62 0.50
N ILE A 125 4.01 8.88 0.62
CA ILE A 125 4.64 10.05 0.02
C ILE A 125 5.40 9.58 -1.19
N PHE A 126 4.95 9.99 -2.38
CA PHE A 126 5.68 9.75 -3.63
C PHE A 126 6.81 10.78 -3.74
N ASP A 127 8.00 10.42 -3.29
CA ASP A 127 9.19 11.24 -3.57
C ASP A 127 9.80 10.82 -4.92
N LYS A 128 10.11 11.83 -5.74
CA LYS A 128 10.78 11.79 -7.05
C LYS A 128 10.56 10.53 -7.89
N LEU A 129 9.57 10.60 -8.79
CA LEU A 129 9.41 9.67 -9.91
C LEU A 129 10.56 9.83 -10.92
N ASP A 130 11.70 9.16 -10.67
CA ASP A 130 12.85 9.18 -11.58
C ASP A 130 12.61 8.23 -12.77
N ILE A 131 12.62 8.77 -13.99
CA ILE A 131 12.47 7.99 -15.23
C ILE A 131 13.82 7.40 -15.60
N ARG A 132 14.00 6.09 -15.35
CA ARG A 132 15.17 5.37 -15.88
C ARG A 132 14.89 4.79 -17.25
N SER A 133 15.02 5.60 -18.29
CA SER A 133 15.04 5.10 -19.68
C SER A 133 16.40 4.50 -19.99
N ARG A 134 16.57 3.18 -19.80
CA ARG A 134 17.79 2.47 -20.24
C ARG A 134 17.65 1.89 -21.66
N ASN A 135 16.47 1.99 -22.28
CA ASN A 135 16.19 1.34 -23.57
C ASN A 135 15.26 2.19 -24.45
N PRO A 136 15.67 2.53 -25.69
CA PRO A 136 14.81 3.23 -26.66
C PRO A 136 13.56 2.43 -27.09
N ASN A 137 13.46 1.13 -26.77
CA ASN A 137 12.26 0.30 -27.02
C ASN A 137 11.17 0.41 -25.92
N ASN A 138 11.20 1.49 -25.13
CA ASN A 138 10.04 2.11 -24.51
C ASN A 138 9.23 1.28 -23.49
N ARG A 139 9.79 1.08 -22.29
CA ARG A 139 8.99 0.95 -21.07
C ARG A 139 9.50 1.95 -20.04
N VAL A 140 8.74 3.03 -19.86
CA VAL A 140 8.98 4.00 -18.79
C VAL A 140 8.85 3.27 -17.46
N GLN A 141 9.90 3.37 -16.64
CA GLN A 141 9.95 2.84 -15.29
C GLN A 141 10.10 4.01 -14.32
N TYR A 142 9.50 3.86 -13.16
CA TYR A 142 9.35 4.88 -12.15
C TYR A 142 9.92 4.40 -10.84
N LEU A 143 10.84 5.13 -10.24
CA LEU A 143 11.20 4.90 -8.86
C LEU A 143 10.17 5.59 -7.95
N VAL A 144 9.51 4.83 -7.09
CA VAL A 144 8.57 5.36 -6.11
C VAL A 144 9.17 5.13 -4.73
N HIS A 145 9.50 6.23 -4.06
CA HIS A 145 9.77 6.23 -2.63
C HIS A 145 8.42 6.13 -1.91
N LEU A 146 8.35 5.28 -0.89
CA LEU A 146 7.15 5.04 -0.10
C LEU A 146 7.54 5.22 1.36
N TRP A 147 6.83 6.08 2.07
CA TRP A 147 6.90 6.19 3.51
C TRP A 147 5.64 5.58 4.11
N PHE A 148 5.79 4.77 5.16
CA PHE A 148 4.67 4.11 5.83
C PHE A 148 4.49 4.72 7.22
N ASN A 149 3.62 5.71 7.30
CA ASN A 149 3.18 6.27 8.58
C ASN A 149 1.68 5.94 8.78
N GLY A 150 1.41 5.11 9.78
CA GLY A 150 0.06 4.69 10.12
C GLY A 150 -0.60 5.76 11.00
N GLU A 151 -1.59 6.46 10.47
CA GLU A 151 -2.42 7.38 11.24
C GLU A 151 -3.87 6.89 11.26
N HIS A 152 -4.49 6.95 12.44
CA HIS A 152 -5.93 6.70 12.62
C HIS A 152 -6.44 5.32 12.15
N PHE A 153 -5.77 4.23 12.52
CA PHE A 153 -6.36 2.90 12.41
C PHE A 153 -7.50 2.75 13.42
N LYS A 154 -8.74 2.58 12.97
CA LYS A 154 -9.87 2.23 13.85
C LYS A 154 -10.27 0.79 13.56
N LEU A 155 -10.05 -0.08 14.54
CA LEU A 155 -10.57 -1.45 14.52
C LEU A 155 -11.95 -1.55 15.13
#